data_AF-A0A4V2T2K8-F1
#
_entry.id   AF-A0A4V2T2K8-F1
#
_cell.length_a   1.000
_cell.length_b   1.000
_cell.length_c   1.000
_cell.angle_alpha   90.00
_cell.angle_beta   90.00
_cell.angle_gamma   90.00
#
_symmetry.space_group_name_H-M   'P 1'
#
loop_
_entity.id
_entity.type
_entity.pdbx_description
1 polymer ?
#
loop_
_entity_poly.entity_id
_entity_poly.type
_entity_poly.pdbx_seq_one_letter_code
_entity_poly.pdbx_strand_id
1 'polypeptide(L)'
;MIFDDRTIGVWAYNIETVLAEKYETILRRGELSTRPRDFYDIYILAKTQDFDEEVFADAVKKTSANRGTTHILKDVEKRIASIGSSEDLKRQWKKYTRNYRYAEDIPYDYIIEALKRLALNV
;
A
#
# COMPACT_ATOMS: atom_id res chain seq x y z
N MET A 1 35.68 -2.83 23.03
CA MET A 1 34.26 -2.84 22.65
C MET A 1 34.19 -3.58 21.32
N ILE A 2 33.72 -4.83 21.31
CA ILE A 2 33.72 -5.68 20.10
C ILE A 2 32.29 -5.66 19.56
N PHE A 3 32.04 -4.82 18.55
CA PHE A 3 30.97 -5.11 17.61
C PHE A 3 31.54 -6.16 16.66
N ASP A 4 30.95 -7.33 16.68
CA ASP A 4 31.31 -8.46 15.85
C ASP A 4 30.67 -8.24 14.47
N ASP A 5 31.46 -8.21 13.39
CA ASP A 5 31.04 -7.99 12.00
C ASP A 5 30.26 -9.19 11.42
N ARG A 6 29.40 -9.80 12.23
CA ARG A 6 28.55 -10.91 11.81
C ARG A 6 27.38 -10.38 11.00
N THR A 7 27.38 -10.66 9.70
CA THR A 7 26.22 -10.44 8.83
C THR A 7 25.14 -11.49 9.11
N ILE A 8 23.92 -11.03 9.40
CA ILE A 8 22.73 -11.89 9.53
C ILE A 8 21.96 -11.82 8.21
N GLY A 9 21.83 -12.95 7.51
CA GLY A 9 20.96 -13.06 6.35
C GLY A 9 19.50 -13.25 6.77
N VAL A 10 18.60 -12.41 6.26
CA VAL A 10 17.15 -12.51 6.49
C VAL A 10 16.46 -12.75 5.17
N TRP A 11 15.67 -13.83 5.09
CA TRP A 11 14.80 -14.08 3.94
C TRP A 11 13.57 -13.18 4.04
N ALA A 12 13.39 -12.32 3.05
CA ALA A 12 12.22 -11.46 2.94
C ALA A 12 11.57 -11.65 1.58
N TYR A 13 10.26 -11.41 1.52
CA TYR A 13 9.57 -11.31 0.24
C TYR A 13 10.13 -10.14 -0.57
N ASN A 14 10.04 -10.26 -1.90
CA ASN A 14 10.37 -9.14 -2.77
C ASN A 14 9.42 -7.96 -2.54
N ILE A 15 9.86 -6.77 -2.94
CA ILE A 15 9.12 -5.54 -2.71
C ILE A 15 7.76 -5.55 -3.41
N GLU A 16 7.67 -6.21 -4.57
CA GLU A 16 6.45 -6.37 -5.36
C GLU A 16 5.37 -7.14 -4.59
N THR A 17 5.75 -8.23 -3.91
CA THR A 17 4.81 -9.00 -3.08
C THR A 17 4.36 -8.18 -1.89
N VAL A 18 5.27 -7.47 -1.21
CA VAL A 18 4.93 -6.61 -0.07
C VAL A 18 3.97 -5.49 -0.50
N LEU A 19 4.23 -4.84 -1.63
CA LEU A 19 3.35 -3.83 -2.22
C LEU A 19 1.99 -4.44 -2.59
N ALA A 20 1.98 -5.61 -3.24
CA ALA A 20 0.76 -6.29 -3.65
C ALA A 20 -0.16 -6.64 -2.48
N GLU A 21 0.41 -7.12 -1.36
CA GLU A 21 -0.36 -7.44 -0.16
C GLU A 21 -1.00 -6.20 0.48
N LYS A 22 -0.27 -5.08 0.51
CA LYS A 22 -0.78 -3.80 1.01
C LYS A 22 -1.87 -3.24 0.10
N TYR A 23 -1.62 -3.27 -1.21
CA TYR A 23 -2.57 -2.82 -2.23
C TYR A 23 -3.87 -3.61 -2.18
N GLU A 24 -3.80 -4.95 -2.16
CA GLU A 24 -4.95 -5.84 -2.00
C GLU A 24 -5.72 -5.52 -0.73
N THR A 25 -5.03 -5.30 0.40
CA THR A 25 -5.67 -5.03 1.69
C THR A 25 -6.45 -3.71 1.65
N ILE A 26 -5.88 -2.67 1.05
CA ILE A 26 -6.53 -1.36 0.88
C ILE A 26 -7.78 -1.50 0.00
N LEU A 27 -7.67 -2.15 -1.16
CA LEU A 27 -8.80 -2.32 -2.08
C LEU A 27 -9.92 -3.19 -1.50
N ARG A 28 -9.56 -4.22 -0.75
CA ARG A 28 -10.51 -5.13 -0.10
C ARG A 28 -11.28 -4.45 1.01
N ARG A 29 -10.60 -3.66 1.85
CA ARG A 29 -11.23 -2.96 2.98
C ARG A 29 -11.99 -1.71 2.54
N GLY A 30 -11.51 -1.03 1.51
CA GLY A 30 -12.13 0.18 0.98
C GLY A 30 -12.31 1.27 2.05
N GLU A 31 -13.46 1.93 2.02
CA GLU A 31 -13.85 3.02 2.94
C GLU A 31 -13.92 2.59 4.41
N LEU A 32 -14.09 1.29 4.66
CA LEU A 32 -14.16 0.72 6.00
C LEU A 32 -12.77 0.36 6.57
N SER A 33 -11.69 0.79 5.90
CA SER A 33 -10.35 0.54 6.40
C SER A 33 -10.10 1.27 7.72
N THR A 34 -9.52 0.53 8.67
CA THR A 34 -9.06 1.02 9.97
C THR A 34 -7.53 0.98 10.09
N ARG A 35 -6.84 0.79 8.96
CA ARG A 35 -5.39 0.57 8.89
C ARG A 35 -4.69 1.73 8.16
N PRO A 36 -4.58 2.92 8.78
CA PRO A 36 -3.92 4.07 8.16
C PRO A 36 -2.44 3.80 7.82
N ARG A 37 -1.78 2.86 8.52
CA ARG A 37 -0.41 2.46 8.22
C ARG A 37 -0.25 1.83 6.83
N ASP A 38 -1.23 1.07 6.35
CA ASP A 38 -1.15 0.46 5.01
C ASP A 38 -1.07 1.55 3.92
N PHE A 39 -1.77 2.68 4.12
CA PHE A 39 -1.72 3.86 3.25
C PHE A 39 -0.36 4.58 3.28
N TYR A 40 0.26 4.68 4.45
CA TYR A 40 1.62 5.21 4.56
C TYR A 40 2.62 4.30 3.84
N ASP A 41 2.56 3.00 4.15
CA ASP A 41 3.52 2.03 3.65
C ASP A 41 3.43 1.92 2.12
N ILE A 42 2.24 1.95 1.52
CA ILE A 42 2.13 1.92 0.06
C ILE A 42 2.69 3.20 -0.58
N TYR A 43 2.44 4.36 0.03
CA TYR A 43 2.96 5.63 -0.48
C TYR A 43 4.48 5.67 -0.44
N ILE A 44 5.08 5.32 0.70
CA ILE A 44 6.55 5.39 0.84
C ILE A 44 7.21 4.35 -0.06
N LEU A 45 6.72 3.10 -0.07
CA LEU A 45 7.32 2.04 -0.87
C LEU A 45 7.21 2.33 -2.38
N ALA A 46 6.05 2.79 -2.85
CA ALA A 46 5.88 3.16 -4.26
C ALA A 46 6.69 4.40 -4.68
N LYS A 47 7.11 5.23 -3.72
CA LYS A 47 7.89 6.44 -3.97
C LYS A 47 9.40 6.22 -3.87
N THR A 48 9.85 5.35 -2.98
CA THR A 48 11.28 5.23 -2.64
C THR A 48 11.92 3.95 -3.13
N GLN A 49 11.15 2.96 -3.56
CA GLN A 49 11.69 1.68 -4.02
C GLN A 49 11.48 1.54 -5.52
N ASP A 50 12.50 1.02 -6.19
CA ASP A 50 12.37 0.52 -7.55
C ASP A 50 11.77 -0.89 -7.47
N PHE A 51 10.80 -1.14 -8.33
CA PHE A 51 10.13 -2.43 -8.45
C PHE A 51 9.69 -2.64 -9.90
N ASP A 52 9.55 -3.90 -10.29
CA ASP A 52 9.08 -4.24 -11.61
C ASP A 52 7.54 -4.21 -11.66
N GLU A 53 6.98 -3.41 -12.57
CA GLU A 53 5.54 -3.20 -12.67
C GLU A 53 4.78 -4.46 -13.12
N GLU A 54 5.39 -5.31 -13.97
CA GLU A 54 4.80 -6.58 -14.40
C GLU A 54 4.80 -7.60 -13.27
N VAL A 55 5.90 -7.69 -12.52
CA VAL A 55 6.02 -8.57 -11.35
C VAL A 55 5.06 -8.12 -10.25
N PHE A 56 4.89 -6.82 -10.03
CA PHE A 56 3.87 -6.28 -9.11
C PHE A 56 2.45 -6.68 -9.54
N ALA A 57 2.11 -6.51 -10.82
CA ALA A 57 0.80 -6.87 -11.35
C ALA A 57 0.48 -8.36 -11.15
N ASP A 58 1.44 -9.24 -11.45
CA ASP A 58 1.32 -10.67 -11.22
C ASP A 58 1.21 -11.01 -9.73
N ALA A 59 1.99 -10.34 -8.87
CA ALA A 59 1.91 -10.49 -7.42
C ALA A 59 0.53 -10.06 -6.87
N VAL A 60 -0.10 -8.99 -7.40
CA VAL A 60 -1.45 -8.57 -7.02
C VAL A 60 -2.49 -9.62 -7.41
N LYS A 61 -2.39 -10.18 -8.63
CA LYS A 61 -3.28 -11.24 -9.11
C LYS A 61 -3.16 -12.50 -8.27
N LYS A 62 -1.93 -12.96 -7.99
CA LYS A 62 -1.64 -14.12 -7.14
C LYS A 62 -2.12 -13.90 -5.71
N THR A 63 -1.84 -12.73 -5.12
CA THR A 63 -2.27 -12.38 -3.76
C THR A 63 -3.80 -12.37 -3.65
N SER A 64 -4.48 -11.74 -4.60
CA SER A 64 -5.94 -11.68 -4.63
C SER A 64 -6.58 -13.05 -4.86
N ALA A 65 -5.98 -13.90 -5.71
CA ALA A 65 -6.43 -15.28 -5.90
C ALA A 65 -6.27 -16.11 -4.63
N ASN A 66 -5.10 -16.04 -3.99
CA ASN A 66 -4.82 -16.76 -2.74
C ASN A 66 -5.75 -16.34 -1.59
N ARG A 67 -6.15 -15.06 -1.56
CA ARG A 67 -7.07 -14.51 -0.56
C ARG A 67 -8.55 -14.64 -0.94
N GLY A 68 -8.88 -15.18 -2.12
CA GLY A 68 -10.25 -15.30 -2.61
C GLY A 68 -10.92 -13.97 -2.94
N THR A 69 -10.14 -12.92 -3.20
CA THR A 69 -10.59 -11.53 -3.33
C THR A 69 -10.43 -10.97 -4.75
N THR A 70 -10.28 -11.82 -5.77
CA THR A 70 -10.13 -11.41 -7.19
C THR A 70 -11.22 -10.45 -7.68
N HIS A 71 -12.42 -10.49 -7.11
CA HIS A 71 -13.51 -9.56 -7.42
C HIS A 71 -13.17 -8.09 -7.14
N ILE A 72 -12.19 -7.79 -6.27
CA ILE A 72 -11.75 -6.42 -6.00
C ILE A 72 -11.01 -5.81 -7.18
N LEU A 73 -10.45 -6.63 -8.08
CA LEU A 73 -9.68 -6.19 -9.24
C LEU A 73 -10.55 -5.79 -10.44
N LYS A 74 -11.86 -6.08 -10.43
CA LYS A 74 -12.74 -5.76 -11.57
C LYS A 74 -13.06 -4.28 -11.73
N ASP A 75 -13.06 -3.52 -10.63
CA ASP A 75 -13.47 -2.12 -10.57
C ASP A 75 -12.48 -1.29 -9.73
N VAL A 76 -11.18 -1.51 -9.93
CA VAL A 76 -10.10 -0.90 -9.15
C VAL A 76 -10.22 0.62 -9.12
N GLU A 77 -10.42 1.25 -10.28
CA GLU A 77 -10.54 2.72 -10.38
C GLU A 77 -11.70 3.26 -9.55
N LYS A 78 -12.87 2.60 -9.63
CA LYS A 78 -14.07 2.99 -8.86
C LYS A 78 -13.84 2.84 -7.36
N ARG A 79 -13.16 1.77 -6.94
CA ARG A 79 -12.80 1.54 -5.53
C ARG A 79 -11.83 2.61 -5.03
N ILE A 80 -10.78 2.91 -5.79
CA ILE A 80 -9.83 3.98 -5.44
C ILE A 80 -10.52 5.33 -5.40
N ALA A 81 -11.46 5.61 -6.32
CA ALA A 81 -12.25 6.84 -6.29
C ALA A 81 -13.08 6.95 -5.01
N SER A 82 -13.78 5.88 -4.60
CA SER A 82 -14.56 5.86 -3.35
C SER A 82 -13.68 6.05 -2.11
N ILE A 83 -12.53 5.36 -2.05
CA ILE A 83 -11.50 5.54 -1.00
C ILE A 83 -11.00 7.00 -0.96
N GLY A 84 -10.73 7.59 -2.13
CA GLY A 84 -10.25 8.97 -2.24
C GLY A 84 -11.29 10.02 -1.82
N SER A 85 -12.58 9.75 -2.05
CA SER A 85 -13.67 10.63 -1.62
C SER A 85 -14.10 10.46 -0.17
N SER A 86 -13.59 9.45 0.54
CA SER A 86 -14.01 9.14 1.90
C SER A 86 -13.47 10.16 2.91
N GLU A 87 -14.36 10.99 3.47
CA GLU A 87 -14.04 11.96 4.52
C GLU A 87 -13.64 11.27 5.84
N ASP A 88 -14.14 10.06 6.08
CA ASP A 88 -13.77 9.26 7.24
C ASP A 88 -12.31 8.81 7.17
N LEU A 89 -11.87 8.31 6.01
CA LEU A 89 -10.47 7.93 5.80
C LEU A 89 -9.54 9.16 5.85
N LYS A 90 -9.93 10.28 5.24
CA LYS A 90 -9.17 11.54 5.34
C LYS A 90 -8.98 11.98 6.79
N ARG A 91 -10.03 11.92 7.61
CA ARG A 91 -9.98 12.26 9.03
C ARG A 91 -9.10 11.29 9.82
N GLN A 92 -9.20 10.00 9.54
CA GLN A 92 -8.32 8.99 10.13
C GLN A 92 -6.85 9.22 9.76
N TRP A 93 -6.57 9.54 8.50
CA TRP A 93 -5.23 9.88 8.03
C TRP A 93 -4.67 11.10 8.75
N LYS A 94 -5.43 12.20 8.83
CA LYS A 94 -5.02 13.40 9.57
C LYS A 94 -4.72 13.13 11.04
N LYS A 95 -5.47 12.21 11.68
CA LYS A 95 -5.18 11.77 13.05
C LYS A 95 -3.89 10.95 13.11
N TYR A 96 -3.66 10.09 12.12
CA TYR A 96 -2.45 9.29 12.00
C TYR A 96 -1.19 10.15 11.86
N THR A 97 -1.18 11.11 10.93
CA THR A 97 0.00 11.98 10.69
C THR A 97 0.39 12.81 11.92
N ARG A 98 -0.59 13.23 12.74
CA ARG A 98 -0.34 13.90 14.03
C ARG A 98 0.36 13.02 15.06
N ASN A 99 0.12 11.72 15.02
CA ASN A 99 0.68 10.77 15.98
C ASN A 99 2.04 10.22 15.54
N TYR A 100 2.39 10.33 14.25
CA TYR A 100 3.58 9.74 13.67
C TYR A 100 4.32 10.75 12.79
N ARG A 101 5.44 11.29 13.31
CA ARG A 101 6.26 12.32 12.64
C ARG A 101 6.70 11.97 11.22
N TYR A 102 6.98 10.70 10.95
CA TYR A 102 7.40 10.27 9.61
C TYR A 102 6.30 10.44 8.53
N ALA A 103 5.05 10.67 8.94
CA ALA A 103 3.92 10.87 8.04
C ALA A 103 3.36 12.32 8.08
N GLU A 104 3.98 13.22 8.84
CA GLU A 104 3.43 14.56 9.15
C GLU A 104 3.14 15.39 7.88
N ASP A 105 4.05 15.36 6.91
CA ASP A 105 4.00 16.15 5.68
C ASP A 105 3.48 15.39 4.45
N ILE A 106 2.66 14.36 4.66
CA ILE A 106 2.08 13.55 3.59
C ILE A 106 0.59 13.86 3.48
N PRO A 107 0.17 14.71 2.52
CA PRO A 107 -1.23 14.90 2.17
C PRO A 107 -1.90 13.57 1.79
N TYR A 108 -3.18 13.43 2.15
CA TYR A 108 -3.96 12.25 1.78
C TYR A 108 -4.03 12.07 0.26
N ASP A 109 -4.10 13.17 -0.49
CA ASP A 109 -4.18 13.14 -1.96
C ASP A 109 -2.96 12.49 -2.60
N TYR A 110 -1.76 12.65 -2.01
CA TYR A 110 -0.54 12.00 -2.50
C TYR A 110 -0.60 10.47 -2.37
N ILE A 111 -1.28 9.96 -1.34
CA ILE A 111 -1.52 8.53 -1.19
C ILE A 111 -2.48 8.05 -2.28
N ILE A 112 -3.54 8.81 -2.55
CA ILE A 112 -4.52 8.46 -3.58
C ILE A 112 -3.87 8.48 -4.97
N GLU A 113 -2.99 9.44 -5.24
CA GLU A 113 -2.19 9.48 -6.47
C GLU A 113 -1.28 8.25 -6.60
N ALA A 114 -0.61 7.84 -5.51
CA ALA A 114 0.20 6.63 -5.51
C ALA A 114 -0.64 5.38 -5.81
N LEU A 115 -1.83 5.25 -5.19
CA LEU A 115 -2.77 4.15 -5.49
C LEU A 115 -3.21 4.14 -6.95
N LYS A 116 -3.54 5.31 -7.51
CA LYS A 116 -3.93 5.45 -8.92
C LYS A 116 -2.80 5.05 -9.87
N ARG A 117 -1.56 5.44 -9.57
CA ARG A 117 -0.39 5.04 -10.36
C ARG A 117 -0.24 3.52 -10.39
N LEU A 118 -0.36 2.87 -9.25
CA LEU A 118 -0.28 1.40 -9.15
C LEU A 118 -1.42 0.68 -9.89
N ALA A 119 -2.58 1.33 -10.02
CA ALA A 119 -3.73 0.76 -10.73
C ALA A 119 -3.53 0.64 -12.25
N LEU A 120 -2.66 1.46 -12.86
CA LEU A 120 -2.44 1.45 -14.32
C LEU A 120 -1.88 0.12 -14.84
N ASN A 121 -1.32 -0.70 -13.94
CA ASN A 121 -0.58 -1.90 -14.28
C ASN A 121 -1.28 -3.19 -13.84
N VAL A 122 -2.42 -3.11 -13.16
CA VAL A 122 -3.14 -4.25 -12.53
C VAL A 122 -4.41 -4.58 -13.30
#